data_AF-A0A1V5WP72-F1
#
_entry.id   AF-A0A1V5WP72-F1
#
_cell.length_a   1.000
_cell.length_b   1.000
_cell.length_c   1.000
_cell.angle_alpha   90.00
_cell.angle_beta   90.00
_cell.angle_gamma   90.00
#
_symmetry.space_group_name_H-M   'P 1'
#
loop_
_entity.id
_entity.type
_entity.pdbx_description
1 polymer ?
#
loop_
_entity_poly.entity_id
_entity_poly.type
_entity_poly.pdbx_seq_one_letter_code
_entity_poly.pdbx_strand_id
1 'polypeptide(L)'
;MIIRHPKFSDKAIIRTNRIVLPHDGIKIYSRWDLEHYRDGKLIYSEYQKPNLYTTEGINYILNTIFKNQTRLDPWYIGLNATNNPAAGWTLANKGTTWNAFTDVDEATWAEATDGNISNGQIAMSQVTYNISSSGTVYGAHIASSSSKTGTSGTLLCAVNFSASRSVEDNDQILIAYTVGCADDGA
;
A
#
# COMPACT_ATOMS: atom_id res chain seq x y z
N MET A 1 -1.41 34.64 67.08
CA MET A 1 -1.93 33.78 65.99
C MET A 1 -2.53 34.70 64.94
N ILE A 2 -1.80 34.96 63.84
CA ILE A 2 -2.25 35.87 62.78
C ILE A 2 -2.46 35.03 61.53
N ILE A 3 -3.72 34.81 61.15
CA ILE A 3 -4.08 34.13 59.90
C ILE A 3 -4.15 35.21 58.82
N ARG A 4 -3.26 35.15 57.81
CA ARG A 4 -3.36 35.99 56.62
C ARG A 4 -4.07 35.19 55.52
N HIS A 5 -5.19 35.70 55.02
CA HIS A 5 -5.86 35.14 53.84
C HIS A 5 -4.99 35.39 52.59
N PRO A 6 -4.79 34.39 51.71
CA PRO A 6 -4.10 34.61 50.45
C PRO A 6 -4.96 35.51 49.55
N LYS A 7 -4.38 36.59 49.02
CA LYS A 7 -5.01 37.35 47.94
C LYS A 7 -4.73 36.64 46.63
N PHE A 8 -5.77 36.15 45.96
CA PHE A 8 -5.66 35.73 44.57
C PHE A 8 -5.42 36.97 43.71
N SER A 9 -4.17 37.22 43.35
CA SER A 9 -3.81 38.13 42.27
C SER A 9 -2.80 37.44 41.37
N ASP A 10 -3.32 36.69 40.40
CA ASP A 10 -2.78 36.69 39.06
C ASP A 10 -3.84 36.08 38.15
N LYS A 11 -4.27 36.86 37.16
CA LYS A 11 -4.97 36.28 36.02
C LYS A 11 -3.94 35.41 35.32
N ALA A 12 -3.95 34.10 35.59
CA ALA A 12 -3.25 33.13 34.77
C ALA A 12 -3.85 33.23 33.36
N ILE A 13 -3.27 34.08 32.52
CA ILE A 13 -3.47 34.01 31.08
C ILE A 13 -2.80 32.71 30.68
N ILE A 14 -3.57 31.64 30.55
CA ILE A 14 -3.14 30.45 29.83
C ILE A 14 -2.99 30.91 28.38
N ARG A 15 -1.81 31.42 28.03
CA ARG A 15 -1.37 31.38 26.64
C ARG A 15 -1.09 29.93 26.37
N THR A 16 -2.11 29.19 25.92
CA THR A 16 -1.86 28.00 25.14
C THR A 16 -1.11 28.51 23.92
N ASN A 17 0.22 28.49 23.99
CA ASN A 17 1.03 28.41 22.79
C ASN A 17 0.65 27.07 22.18
N ARG A 18 -0.49 27.02 21.47
CA ARG A 18 -0.68 26.02 20.45
C ARG A 18 0.41 26.37 19.46
N ILE A 19 1.55 25.71 19.59
CA ILE A 19 2.48 25.58 18.49
C ILE A 19 1.64 24.87 17.44
N VAL A 20 1.02 25.64 16.56
CA VAL A 20 0.62 25.12 15.26
C VAL A 20 1.96 24.80 14.66
N LEU A 21 2.35 23.52 14.71
CA LEU A 21 3.50 23.09 13.93
C LEU A 21 3.12 23.44 12.48
N PRO A 22 3.88 24.30 11.80
CA PRO A 22 3.69 24.44 10.36
C PRO A 22 3.86 23.03 9.79
N HIS A 23 2.87 22.59 9.03
CA HIS A 23 2.93 21.34 8.27
C HIS A 23 4.15 21.41 7.35
N ASP A 24 5.01 20.37 7.41
CA ASP A 24 6.31 20.36 6.74
C ASP A 24 6.46 19.24 5.70
N GLY A 25 5.39 18.46 5.47
CA GLY A 25 5.44 17.32 4.56
C GLY A 25 4.13 17.01 3.83
N ILE A 26 4.30 16.17 2.80
CA ILE A 26 3.20 15.48 2.12
C ILE A 26 3.37 13.98 2.34
N LYS A 27 2.33 13.34 2.84
CA LYS A 27 2.30 11.89 3.01
C LYS A 27 1.65 11.25 1.79
N ILE A 28 2.41 10.46 1.06
CA ILE A 28 1.87 9.49 0.11
C ILE A 28 1.49 8.23 0.88
N TYR A 29 0.31 7.69 0.62
CA TYR A 29 -0.17 6.46 1.23
C TYR A 29 -0.96 5.64 0.23
N SER A 30 -1.16 4.37 0.56
CA SER A 30 -2.17 3.56 -0.11
C SER A 30 -2.99 2.73 0.86
N ARG A 31 -4.11 2.23 0.35
CA ARG A 31 -5.05 1.34 1.03
C ARG A 31 -5.37 0.19 0.12
N TRP A 32 -5.33 -1.00 0.70
CA TRP A 32 -5.54 -2.25 -0.01
C TRP A 32 -6.74 -2.97 0.59
N ASP A 33 -7.65 -3.37 -0.29
CA ASP A 33 -8.77 -4.22 0.03
C ASP A 33 -8.53 -5.59 -0.62
N LEU A 34 -8.81 -6.64 0.13
CA LEU A 34 -8.67 -8.03 -0.27
C LEU A 34 -9.98 -8.77 0.00
N GLU A 35 -10.39 -9.59 -0.96
CA GLU A 35 -11.39 -10.64 -0.75
C GLU A 35 -10.88 -11.98 -1.28
N HIS A 36 -11.19 -13.05 -0.56
CA HIS A 36 -10.87 -14.43 -0.93
C HIS A 36 -12.15 -15.25 -1.00
N TYR A 37 -12.44 -15.77 -2.20
CA TYR A 37 -13.59 -16.62 -2.47
C TYR A 37 -13.16 -18.06 -2.70
N ARG A 38 -13.99 -18.98 -2.24
CA ARG A 38 -13.93 -20.42 -2.53
C ARG A 38 -15.33 -20.91 -2.86
N ASP A 39 -15.49 -21.64 -3.97
CA ASP A 39 -16.79 -22.13 -4.44
C ASP A 39 -17.86 -21.02 -4.52
N GLY A 40 -17.46 -19.82 -4.96
CA GLY A 40 -18.33 -18.64 -5.04
C GLY A 40 -18.75 -18.04 -3.69
N LYS A 41 -18.16 -18.48 -2.57
CA LYS A 41 -18.42 -17.93 -1.24
C LYS A 41 -17.23 -17.12 -0.73
N LEU A 42 -17.50 -15.93 -0.22
CA LEU A 42 -16.51 -15.13 0.48
C LEU A 42 -16.11 -15.86 1.78
N ILE A 43 -14.87 -16.30 1.87
CA ILE A 43 -14.34 -16.99 3.06
C ILE A 43 -13.42 -16.10 3.90
N TYR A 44 -12.93 -15.01 3.33
CA TYR A 44 -12.15 -14.01 4.04
C TYR A 44 -12.18 -12.67 3.32
N SER A 45 -12.20 -11.58 4.08
CA SER A 45 -11.93 -10.24 3.56
C SER A 45 -11.16 -9.41 4.58
N GLU A 46 -10.41 -8.45 4.07
CA GLU A 46 -9.83 -7.38 4.86
C GLU A 46 -9.75 -6.10 4.03
N TYR A 47 -9.98 -4.97 4.69
CA TYR A 47 -10.10 -3.68 4.02
C TYR A 47 -9.13 -2.67 4.62
N GLN A 48 -8.76 -1.69 3.81
CA GLN A 48 -7.99 -0.50 4.18
C GLN A 48 -6.62 -0.84 4.76
N LYS A 49 -5.98 -1.91 4.25
CA LYS A 49 -4.66 -2.32 4.71
C LYS A 49 -3.59 -1.33 4.25
N PRO A 50 -2.74 -0.83 5.17
CA PRO A 50 -1.60 -0.03 4.79
C PRO A 50 -0.51 -0.92 4.20
N ASN A 51 0.28 -0.36 3.29
CA ASN A 51 1.41 -1.02 2.66
C ASN A 51 2.75 -0.49 3.19
N LEU A 52 3.83 -1.13 2.73
CA LEU A 52 5.17 -0.59 2.74
C LEU A 52 5.52 -0.12 1.33
N TYR A 53 5.89 1.16 1.19
CA TYR A 53 6.59 1.63 0.00
C TYR A 53 8.05 1.19 0.08
N THR A 54 8.56 0.63 -1.01
CA THR A 54 9.97 0.23 -1.09
C THR A 54 10.85 1.47 -1.29
N THR A 55 12.14 1.37 -0.98
CA THR A 55 13.09 2.44 -1.31
C THR A 55 13.14 2.68 -2.82
N GLU A 56 12.98 1.61 -3.63
CA GLU A 56 12.89 1.70 -5.09
C GLU A 56 11.68 2.55 -5.54
N GLY A 57 10.50 2.30 -4.96
CA GLY A 57 9.29 3.05 -5.25
C GLY A 57 9.34 4.50 -4.80
N ILE A 58 9.89 4.78 -3.62
CA ILE A 58 10.09 6.16 -3.13
C ILE A 58 11.02 6.92 -4.08
N ASN A 59 12.15 6.31 -4.48
CA ASN A 59 13.08 6.90 -5.43
C ASN A 59 12.43 7.12 -6.80
N TYR A 60 11.60 6.19 -7.26
CA TYR A 60 10.83 6.35 -8.51
C TYR A 60 9.94 7.60 -8.44
N ILE A 61 9.16 7.77 -7.36
CA ILE A 61 8.29 8.94 -7.18
C ILE A 61 9.10 10.24 -7.21
N LEU A 62 10.20 10.31 -6.44
CA LEU A 62 11.04 11.51 -6.39
C LEU A 62 11.67 11.83 -7.75
N ASN A 63 12.15 10.82 -8.48
CA ASN A 63 12.73 11.01 -9.80
C ASN A 63 11.69 11.44 -10.84
N THR A 64 10.44 10.95 -10.76
CA THR A 64 9.37 11.33 -11.69
C THR A 64 8.83 12.73 -11.42
N ILE A 65 8.73 13.14 -10.16
CA ILE A 65 8.18 14.46 -9.80
C ILE A 65 9.23 15.58 -9.86
N PHE A 66 10.44 15.34 -9.35
CA PHE A 66 11.45 16.39 -9.16
C PHE A 66 12.64 16.30 -10.12
N LYS A 67 12.68 15.25 -10.96
CA LYS A 67 13.70 15.08 -12.01
C LYS A 67 13.01 14.76 -13.34
N ASN A 68 13.78 14.31 -14.34
CA ASN A 68 13.31 14.09 -15.71
C ASN A 68 13.01 12.61 -16.01
N GLN A 69 12.67 11.80 -15.00
CA GLN A 69 12.35 10.40 -15.24
C GLN A 69 10.98 10.28 -15.90
N THR A 70 10.91 9.58 -17.03
CA THR A 70 9.65 9.27 -17.71
C THR A 70 8.71 8.52 -16.77
N ARG A 71 7.44 8.95 -16.72
CA ARG A 71 6.40 8.25 -15.96
C ARG A 71 6.22 6.83 -16.53
N LEU A 72 6.25 5.84 -15.66
CA LEU A 72 5.87 4.47 -15.97
C LEU A 72 4.34 4.34 -15.95
N ASP A 73 3.82 3.75 -17.01
CA ASP A 73 2.42 3.46 -17.23
C ASP A 73 2.33 2.27 -18.19
N PRO A 74 1.56 1.21 -17.89
CA PRO A 74 0.69 1.05 -16.73
C PRO A 74 1.40 0.45 -15.49
N TRP A 75 0.69 0.45 -14.36
CA TRP A 75 1.07 -0.27 -13.14
C TRP A 75 0.26 -1.56 -13.00
N TYR A 76 0.87 -2.60 -12.42
CA TYR A 76 0.27 -3.93 -12.31
C TYR A 76 0.21 -4.39 -10.85
N ILE A 77 -0.88 -5.05 -10.47
CA ILE A 77 -1.05 -5.68 -9.16
C ILE A 77 -0.60 -7.13 -9.26
N GLY A 78 0.37 -7.56 -8.46
CA GLY A 78 0.73 -8.99 -8.34
C GLY A 78 0.47 -9.54 -6.94
N LEU A 79 0.45 -10.87 -6.80
CA LEU A 79 0.31 -11.56 -5.51
C LEU A 79 1.69 -11.97 -4.95
N ASN A 80 1.82 -12.04 -3.62
CA ASN A 80 3.08 -12.36 -2.93
C ASN A 80 3.07 -13.77 -2.33
N ALA A 81 4.15 -14.52 -2.58
CA ALA A 81 4.45 -15.80 -1.91
C ALA A 81 5.42 -15.63 -0.73
N THR A 82 5.95 -14.42 -0.53
CA THR A 82 6.84 -14.07 0.59
C THR A 82 6.13 -13.08 1.51
N ASN A 83 6.27 -13.26 2.82
CA ASN A 83 5.75 -12.34 3.82
C ASN A 83 6.77 -11.23 4.14
N ASN A 84 6.29 -10.23 4.87
CA ASN A 84 7.10 -9.15 5.46
C ASN A 84 7.81 -8.29 4.40
N PRO A 85 7.05 -7.57 3.55
CA PRO A 85 7.60 -6.54 2.67
C PRO A 85 8.65 -5.69 3.37
N ALA A 86 9.81 -5.57 2.74
CA ALA A 86 10.93 -4.82 3.28
C ALA A 86 11.33 -3.69 2.32
N ALA A 87 11.87 -2.60 2.89
CA ALA A 87 12.28 -1.43 2.11
C ALA A 87 13.32 -1.76 1.02
N GLY A 88 14.15 -2.79 1.24
CA GLY A 88 15.16 -3.26 0.29
C GLY A 88 14.63 -4.19 -0.81
N TRP A 89 13.33 -4.52 -0.84
CA TRP A 89 12.77 -5.24 -1.97
C TRP A 89 12.80 -4.35 -3.22
N THR A 90 13.25 -4.94 -4.32
CA THR A 90 13.23 -4.33 -5.65
C THR A 90 12.62 -5.32 -6.63
N LEU A 91 12.16 -4.85 -7.77
CA LEU A 91 11.70 -5.80 -8.79
C LEU A 91 12.87 -6.69 -9.29
N ALA A 92 14.07 -6.12 -9.33
CA ALA A 92 15.30 -6.81 -9.75
C ALA A 92 15.71 -7.97 -8.84
N ASN A 93 15.41 -7.90 -7.53
CA ASN A 93 15.76 -8.95 -6.57
C ASN A 93 14.61 -9.95 -6.30
N LYS A 94 13.51 -9.87 -7.07
CA LYS A 94 12.50 -10.94 -7.11
C LYS A 94 13.15 -12.25 -7.58
N GLY A 95 12.84 -13.36 -6.91
CA GLY A 95 13.49 -14.65 -7.13
C GLY A 95 14.65 -14.96 -6.16
N THR A 96 15.22 -13.93 -5.51
CA THR A 96 16.32 -14.12 -4.56
C THR A 96 15.99 -13.61 -3.16
N THR A 97 15.39 -12.42 -3.06
CA THR A 97 15.04 -11.78 -1.77
C THR A 97 13.57 -11.98 -1.40
N TRP A 98 12.71 -12.02 -2.41
CA TRP A 98 11.27 -12.21 -2.26
C TRP A 98 10.70 -12.87 -3.52
N ASN A 99 9.53 -13.47 -3.41
CA ASN A 99 8.86 -14.15 -4.52
C ASN A 99 7.40 -13.73 -4.63
N ALA A 100 6.94 -13.63 -5.88
CA ALA A 100 5.52 -13.51 -6.19
C ALA A 100 4.85 -14.90 -6.14
N PHE A 101 3.56 -14.93 -5.80
CA PHE A 101 2.74 -16.13 -5.95
C PHE A 101 2.21 -16.16 -7.38
N THR A 102 2.67 -17.09 -8.22
CA THR A 102 2.45 -17.08 -9.67
C THR A 102 1.42 -18.10 -10.18
N ASP A 103 0.89 -18.92 -9.28
CA ASP A 103 -0.03 -20.02 -9.59
C ASP A 103 -1.47 -19.49 -9.73
N VAL A 104 -1.64 -18.65 -10.75
CA VAL A 104 -2.89 -18.07 -11.20
C VAL A 104 -3.09 -18.36 -12.69
N ASP A 105 -4.34 -18.45 -13.13
CA ASP A 105 -4.71 -18.73 -14.53
C ASP A 105 -4.32 -17.60 -15.48
N GLU A 106 -4.30 -16.36 -14.97
CA GLU A 106 -3.95 -15.19 -15.75
C GLU A 106 -2.48 -15.29 -16.24
N ALA A 107 -2.28 -15.11 -17.55
CA ALA A 107 -0.96 -15.22 -18.17
C ALA A 107 0.02 -14.14 -17.67
N THR A 108 -0.51 -12.97 -17.31
CA THR A 108 0.23 -11.80 -16.84
C THR A 108 -0.48 -11.15 -15.67
N TRP A 109 0.24 -10.33 -14.90
CA TRP A 109 -0.40 -9.45 -13.92
C TRP A 109 -1.38 -8.50 -14.59
N ALA A 110 -2.53 -8.34 -13.97
CA ALA A 110 -3.54 -7.39 -14.38
C ALA A 110 -3.11 -5.96 -14.03
N GLU A 111 -3.49 -5.05 -14.92
CA GLU A 111 -3.29 -3.63 -14.76
C GLU A 111 -4.16 -3.09 -13.62
N ALA A 112 -3.59 -2.19 -12.81
CA ALA A 112 -4.30 -1.40 -11.84
C ALA A 112 -4.87 -0.16 -12.54
N THR A 113 -5.96 -0.32 -13.28
CA THR A 113 -6.54 0.77 -14.09
C THR A 113 -7.00 1.92 -13.20
N ASP A 114 -6.60 3.13 -13.56
CA ASP A 114 -6.90 4.34 -12.81
C ASP A 114 -8.37 4.77 -12.90
N GLY A 115 -8.93 5.08 -11.74
CA GLY A 115 -10.19 5.80 -11.61
C GLY A 115 -9.98 7.32 -11.62
N ASN A 116 -11.08 8.06 -11.42
CA ASN A 116 -11.00 9.50 -11.30
C ASN A 116 -10.27 9.93 -10.03
N ILE A 117 -9.47 11.00 -10.14
CA ILE A 117 -8.90 11.69 -8.99
C ILE A 117 -10.02 12.42 -8.24
N SER A 118 -10.13 12.17 -6.93
CA SER A 118 -11.06 12.86 -6.04
C SER A 118 -10.52 12.89 -4.62
N ASN A 119 -10.68 14.01 -3.91
CA ASN A 119 -10.25 14.18 -2.51
C ASN A 119 -8.78 13.78 -2.23
N GLY A 120 -7.87 14.04 -3.18
CA GLY A 120 -6.45 13.69 -3.05
C GLY A 120 -6.15 12.20 -3.19
N GLN A 121 -7.07 11.42 -3.76
CA GLN A 121 -6.96 9.97 -3.93
C GLN A 121 -7.35 9.52 -5.34
N ILE A 122 -6.87 8.33 -5.71
CA ILE A 122 -7.25 7.56 -6.90
C ILE A 122 -7.58 6.15 -6.41
N ALA A 123 -8.83 5.72 -6.61
CA ALA A 123 -9.22 4.33 -6.44
C ALA A 123 -9.05 3.61 -7.79
N MET A 124 -8.22 2.57 -7.81
CA MET A 124 -8.03 1.75 -9.00
C MET A 124 -9.16 0.72 -9.12
N SER A 125 -9.38 0.21 -10.33
CA SER A 125 -10.29 -0.91 -10.54
C SER A 125 -9.84 -2.15 -9.74
N GLN A 126 -10.82 -2.93 -9.29
CA GLN A 126 -10.55 -4.20 -8.63
C GLN A 126 -10.02 -5.21 -9.66
N VAL A 127 -8.96 -5.91 -9.27
CA VAL A 127 -8.40 -7.04 -10.02
C VAL A 127 -8.88 -8.35 -9.37
N THR A 128 -9.23 -9.33 -10.20
CA THR A 128 -9.55 -10.70 -9.77
C THR A 128 -8.51 -11.65 -10.35
N TYR A 129 -7.95 -12.51 -9.51
CA TYR A 129 -7.10 -13.63 -9.90
C TYR A 129 -7.79 -14.95 -9.63
N ASN A 130 -7.81 -15.84 -10.62
CA ASN A 130 -8.26 -17.22 -10.46
C ASN A 130 -7.04 -18.10 -10.13
N ILE A 131 -7.09 -18.80 -9.00
CA ILE A 131 -5.98 -19.63 -8.53
C ILE A 131 -5.95 -20.93 -9.31
N SER A 132 -4.78 -21.30 -9.84
CA SER A 132 -4.59 -22.50 -10.67
C SER A 132 -3.91 -23.68 -9.96
N SER A 133 -3.41 -23.45 -8.74
CA SER A 133 -2.81 -24.48 -7.90
C SER A 133 -2.85 -24.07 -6.42
N SER A 134 -2.89 -25.08 -5.55
CA SER A 134 -2.87 -24.84 -4.11
C SER A 134 -1.57 -24.18 -3.65
N GLY A 135 -1.66 -23.26 -2.69
CA GLY A 135 -0.48 -22.63 -2.12
C GLY A 135 -0.81 -21.62 -1.03
N THR A 136 0.11 -20.69 -0.77
CA THR A 136 -0.08 -19.67 0.26
C THR A 136 0.20 -18.28 -0.29
N VAL A 137 -0.81 -17.42 -0.22
CA VAL A 137 -0.69 -16.00 -0.58
C VAL A 137 -0.54 -15.17 0.69
N TYR A 138 0.54 -14.39 0.76
CA TYR A 138 0.86 -13.57 1.92
C TYR A 138 0.46 -12.11 1.76
N GLY A 139 0.20 -11.66 0.53
CA GLY A 139 0.01 -10.25 0.25
C GLY A 139 -0.08 -9.94 -1.24
N ALA A 140 0.07 -8.66 -1.57
CA ALA A 140 0.09 -8.15 -2.94
C ALA A 140 1.15 -7.06 -3.13
N HIS A 141 1.45 -6.71 -4.38
CA HIS A 141 2.42 -5.68 -4.73
C HIS A 141 2.01 -4.87 -5.96
N ILE A 142 2.53 -3.65 -6.09
CA ILE A 142 2.46 -2.84 -7.31
C ILE A 142 3.83 -2.85 -8.00
N ALA A 143 3.86 -3.25 -9.28
CA ALA A 143 5.07 -3.24 -10.10
C ALA A 143 4.82 -2.69 -11.51
N SER A 144 5.86 -2.22 -12.18
CA SER A 144 5.79 -1.66 -13.55
C SER A 144 5.94 -2.71 -14.65
N SER A 145 5.85 -4.00 -14.33
CA SER A 145 5.98 -5.10 -15.28
C SER A 145 4.82 -6.08 -15.10
N SER A 146 4.18 -6.45 -16.20
CA SER A 146 3.12 -7.46 -16.21
C SER A 146 3.64 -8.89 -16.11
N SER A 147 4.95 -9.10 -16.27
CA SER A 147 5.55 -10.43 -16.25
C SER A 147 5.58 -11.01 -14.83
N LYS A 148 4.91 -12.15 -14.64
CA LYS A 148 4.85 -12.87 -13.35
C LYS A 148 6.24 -13.19 -12.79
N THR A 149 7.19 -13.52 -13.67
CA THR A 149 8.58 -13.86 -13.32
C THR A 149 9.60 -12.77 -13.67
N GLY A 150 9.18 -11.70 -14.34
CA GLY A 150 10.09 -10.63 -14.79
C GLY A 150 10.70 -9.83 -13.64
N THR A 151 11.98 -9.49 -13.78
CA THR A 151 12.76 -8.75 -12.77
C THR A 151 13.13 -7.33 -13.22
N SER A 152 12.80 -6.96 -14.46
CA SER A 152 13.03 -5.60 -14.97
C SER A 152 11.90 -4.67 -14.61
N GLY A 153 12.22 -3.45 -14.17
CA GLY A 153 11.27 -2.39 -13.88
C GLY A 153 11.38 -1.90 -12.44
N THR A 154 10.26 -1.45 -11.88
CA THR A 154 10.17 -0.88 -10.53
C THR A 154 9.12 -1.61 -9.71
N LEU A 155 9.47 -1.98 -8.48
CA LEU A 155 8.54 -2.38 -7.44
C LEU A 155 8.19 -1.12 -6.63
N LEU A 156 6.96 -0.65 -6.74
CA LEU A 156 6.52 0.58 -6.07
C LEU A 156 6.31 0.36 -4.58
N CYS A 157 5.55 -0.69 -4.25
CA CYS A 157 5.17 -1.01 -2.89
C CYS A 157 4.63 -2.43 -2.78
N ALA A 158 4.53 -2.92 -1.55
CA ALA A 158 3.93 -4.20 -1.25
C ALA A 158 3.18 -4.17 0.09
N VAL A 159 2.13 -4.99 0.18
CA VAL A 159 1.27 -5.14 1.35
C VAL A 159 1.31 -6.59 1.81
N ASN A 160 1.25 -6.80 3.12
CA ASN A 160 0.97 -8.09 3.74
C ASN A 160 -0.52 -8.15 4.10
N PHE A 161 -1.13 -9.32 3.91
CA PHE A 161 -2.42 -9.66 4.51
C PHE A 161 -2.26 -9.81 6.03
N SER A 162 -3.35 -9.55 6.78
CA SER A 162 -3.33 -9.68 8.25
C SER A 162 -2.97 -11.09 8.69
N ALA A 163 -3.40 -12.08 7.90
CA ALA A 163 -2.94 -13.45 8.00
C ALA A 163 -2.84 -14.05 6.59
N SER A 164 -1.89 -14.95 6.40
CA SER A 164 -1.69 -15.67 5.13
C SER A 164 -2.95 -16.41 4.68
N ARG A 165 -3.19 -16.46 3.38
CA ARG A 165 -4.30 -17.18 2.76
C ARG A 165 -3.81 -18.50 2.19
N SER A 166 -4.35 -19.61 2.69
CA SER A 166 -4.21 -20.90 2.02
C SER A 166 -5.20 -20.94 0.86
N VAL A 167 -4.69 -21.03 -0.36
CA VAL A 167 -5.52 -21.06 -1.57
C VAL A 167 -5.53 -22.45 -2.18
N GLU A 168 -6.60 -22.77 -2.88
CA GLU A 168 -6.81 -24.00 -3.64
C GLU A 168 -7.14 -23.65 -5.09
N ASP A 169 -6.99 -24.62 -6.00
CA ASP A 169 -7.41 -24.47 -7.40
C ASP A 169 -8.88 -24.05 -7.48
N ASN A 170 -9.18 -23.10 -8.37
CA ASN A 170 -10.48 -22.41 -8.52
C ASN A 170 -10.89 -21.45 -7.39
N ASP A 171 -10.04 -21.20 -6.39
CA ASP A 171 -10.24 -20.04 -5.52
C ASP A 171 -10.10 -18.74 -6.31
N GLN A 172 -10.70 -17.66 -5.79
CA GLN A 172 -10.52 -16.32 -6.36
C GLN A 172 -9.96 -15.36 -5.32
N ILE A 173 -8.96 -14.59 -5.72
CA ILE A 173 -8.38 -13.50 -4.92
C ILE A 173 -8.67 -12.18 -5.62
N LEU A 174 -9.45 -11.33 -4.94
CA LEU A 174 -9.85 -10.03 -5.42
C LEU A 174 -9.05 -8.97 -4.66
N ILE A 175 -8.44 -8.03 -5.38
CA ILE A 175 -7.61 -6.98 -4.82
C ILE A 175 -8.05 -5.63 -5.37
N ALA A 176 -8.30 -4.66 -4.50
CA ALA A 176 -8.43 -3.26 -4.87
C ALA A 176 -7.31 -2.43 -4.23
N TYR A 177 -6.81 -1.45 -4.99
CA TYR A 177 -5.74 -0.55 -4.57
C TYR A 177 -6.23 0.90 -4.67
N THR A 178 -6.10 1.65 -3.59
CA THR A 178 -6.32 3.10 -3.57
C THR A 178 -5.03 3.79 -3.18
N VAL A 179 -4.57 4.74 -3.97
CA VAL A 179 -3.41 5.59 -3.66
C VAL A 179 -3.88 7.00 -3.38
N GLY A 180 -3.23 7.67 -2.44
CA GLY A 180 -3.50 9.07 -2.16
C GLY A 180 -2.29 9.82 -1.63
N CYS A 181 -2.42 11.14 -1.62
CA CYS A 181 -1.51 12.01 -0.90
C CYS A 181 -2.30 13.03 -0.09
N ALA A 182 -1.76 13.39 1.07
CA ALA A 182 -2.32 14.40 1.94
C ALA A 182 -1.19 15.21 2.58
N ASP A 183 -1.44 16.49 2.82
CA ASP A 183 -0.60 17.32 3.67
C ASP A 183 -0.61 16.73 5.10
N ASP A 184 0.53 16.72 5.78
CA ASP A 184 0.67 16.06 7.07
C ASP A 184 0.06 16.81 8.26
N GLY A 185 -0.44 18.04 8.04
CA GLY A 185 -1.17 18.83 9.03
C GLY A 185 -2.63 19.11 8.71
N ALA A 186 -3.21 18.46 7.70
CA ALA A 186 -4.60 18.63 7.26
C ALA A 186 -5.48 17.39 7.51
#